data_AF-A0A5N5PV93-F1
#
_entry.id   AF-A0A5N5PV93-F1
#
_cell.length_a   1.000
_cell.length_b   1.000
_cell.length_c   1.000
_cell.angle_alpha   90.00
_cell.angle_beta   90.00
_cell.angle_gamma   90.00
#
_symmetry.space_group_name_H-M   'P 1'
#
loop_
_entity.id
_entity.type
_entity.pdbx_description
1 polymer ?
#
loop_
_entity_poly.entity_id
_entity_poly.type
_entity_poly.pdbx_seq_one_letter_code
_entity_poly.pdbx_strand_id
1 'polypeptide(L)'
;MSSNNDSSSEDPVPDTSSPAESSPDTHLTLPPIVTRPNLSELRQHRQLGNNKAHSHVYHISPDRVAKTGPRVTPGEASALRLAHERGIPVPTVHDVYQDPETGWWVLVLSHISGDILDEEWDVLAPDEKQSIFASLKTITTTLRSTKPSRCISSVDLAGITDSLFLPRYSGPFINETEFVQALIQSLSARQEGPWMQLLEKLLLAMRDHGGEFVFTHGRLNPQNVLVKGGEVVGVLDWGEAGFYPRYWETAKAAFWQADLEFFLEALERGVLERWMWELGVMLHVRDVVF
;
A
#
# COMPACT_ATOMS: atom_id res chain seq x y z
N MET A 1 -8.45 -73.14 -3.68
CA MET A 1 -7.66 -73.53 -4.87
C MET A 1 -6.52 -72.55 -4.98
N SER A 2 -5.28 -73.07 -4.84
CA SER A 2 -3.99 -72.47 -5.22
C SER A 2 -3.59 -71.14 -4.56
N SER A 3 -2.35 -70.83 -4.20
CA SER A 3 -1.08 -71.52 -3.99
C SER A 3 -0.15 -70.49 -3.32
N ASN A 4 0.83 -70.96 -2.57
CA ASN A 4 1.91 -70.21 -1.91
C ASN A 4 2.62 -69.19 -2.83
N ASN A 5 3.19 -68.13 -2.24
CA ASN A 5 4.65 -68.00 -2.29
C ASN A 5 5.22 -67.12 -1.16
N ASP A 6 6.27 -67.68 -0.58
CA ASP A 6 7.17 -67.19 0.45
C ASP A 6 8.38 -66.52 -0.23
N SER A 7 8.96 -65.46 0.34
CA SER A 7 10.41 -65.19 0.31
C SER A 7 10.77 -63.85 0.95
N SER A 8 11.52 -63.99 2.03
CA SER A 8 12.30 -63.05 2.80
C SER A 8 13.57 -62.54 2.10
N SER A 9 13.96 -61.29 2.36
CA SER A 9 15.35 -60.80 2.48
C SER A 9 15.30 -59.36 3.05
N GLU A 10 15.63 -59.15 4.32
CA GLU A 10 16.94 -58.75 4.88
C GLU A 10 17.48 -57.38 4.40
N ASP A 11 17.66 -56.48 5.37
CA ASP A 11 17.99 -55.05 5.30
C ASP A 11 19.38 -54.72 4.71
N PRO A 12 19.65 -53.44 4.37
CA PRO A 12 20.50 -52.66 5.28
C PRO A 12 20.13 -51.16 5.43
N VAL A 13 20.31 -50.65 6.65
CA VAL A 13 20.55 -49.23 7.02
C VAL A 13 22.09 -49.08 7.13
N PRO A 14 22.79 -47.95 6.84
CA PRO A 14 22.40 -46.53 6.95
C PRO A 14 22.80 -45.62 5.75
N ASP A 15 22.23 -44.42 5.66
CA ASP A 15 23.11 -43.24 5.60
C ASP A 15 22.44 -41.95 6.07
N THR A 16 23.19 -41.24 6.90
CA THR A 16 22.92 -39.93 7.47
C THR A 16 23.17 -38.85 6.42
N SER A 17 22.13 -38.14 5.99
CA SER A 17 22.30 -36.78 5.48
C SER A 17 21.02 -35.97 5.65
N SER A 18 20.95 -35.23 6.77
CA SER A 18 20.26 -33.95 6.73
C SER A 18 21.03 -33.02 5.79
N PRO A 19 20.31 -32.20 5.02
CA PRO A 19 20.65 -30.79 5.06
C PRO A 19 19.41 -29.94 5.30
N ALA A 20 19.49 -29.20 6.41
CA ALA A 20 18.98 -27.85 6.60
C ALA A 20 17.62 -27.49 5.98
N GLU A 21 16.59 -27.46 6.83
CA GLU A 21 15.59 -26.41 6.74
C GLU A 21 16.31 -25.07 6.99
N SER A 22 16.70 -24.39 5.91
CA SER A 22 17.09 -22.99 5.97
C SER A 22 15.89 -22.14 5.58
N SER A 23 15.27 -21.51 6.58
CA SER A 23 14.41 -20.34 6.41
C SER A 23 15.08 -19.31 5.50
N PRO A 24 14.36 -18.64 4.60
CA PRO A 24 14.75 -17.33 4.14
C PRO A 24 13.94 -16.31 4.94
N ASP A 25 14.41 -15.96 6.14
CA ASP A 25 14.23 -14.60 6.63
C ASP A 25 15.09 -13.72 5.71
N THR A 26 14.54 -13.32 4.57
CA THR A 26 15.12 -12.28 3.72
C THR A 26 14.92 -10.93 4.37
N HIS A 27 15.58 -10.73 5.51
CA HIS A 27 16.08 -9.42 5.84
C HIS A 27 17.12 -9.07 4.78
N LEU A 28 16.66 -8.44 3.70
CA LEU A 28 17.50 -7.73 2.74
C LEU A 28 18.35 -6.74 3.54
N THR A 29 19.57 -7.14 3.89
CA THR A 29 20.54 -6.28 4.55
C THR A 29 21.00 -5.26 3.53
N LEU A 30 20.45 -4.06 3.65
CA LEU A 30 20.81 -2.91 2.85
C LEU A 30 22.24 -2.46 3.20
N PRO A 31 23.00 -1.89 2.25
CA PRO A 31 24.30 -1.32 2.54
C PRO A 31 24.16 -0.23 3.62
N PRO A 32 24.99 -0.25 4.68
CA PRO A 32 24.85 0.71 5.76
C PRO A 32 25.12 2.13 5.24
N ILE A 33 24.15 3.02 5.41
CA ILE A 33 24.40 4.45 5.33
C ILE A 33 25.24 4.80 6.57
N VAL A 34 26.43 5.35 6.35
CA VAL A 34 27.47 5.55 7.40
C VAL A 34 26.98 6.45 8.54
N THR A 35 25.96 7.28 8.30
CA THR A 35 25.30 8.11 9.31
C THR A 35 23.79 8.00 9.17
N ARG A 36 23.12 7.49 10.21
CA ARG A 36 21.65 7.49 10.37
C ARG A 36 21.24 8.75 11.13
N PRO A 37 20.82 9.82 10.43
CA PRO A 37 20.53 11.09 11.10
C PRO A 37 19.33 11.00 12.04
N ASN A 38 19.42 11.62 13.21
CA ASN A 38 18.28 11.80 14.10
C ASN A 38 17.36 12.95 13.62
N LEU A 39 16.20 13.12 14.23
CA LEU A 39 15.25 14.17 13.81
C LEU A 39 15.85 15.58 13.91
N SER A 40 16.66 15.88 14.93
CA SER A 40 17.29 17.18 15.09
C SER A 40 18.24 17.54 13.94
N GLU A 41 18.96 16.55 13.39
CA GLU A 41 19.82 16.69 12.22
C GLU A 41 18.99 16.80 10.93
N LEU A 42 17.97 15.94 10.78
CA LEU A 42 17.07 15.97 9.61
C LEU A 42 16.39 17.34 9.43
N ARG A 43 16.02 18.01 10.53
CA ARG A 43 15.40 19.35 10.51
C ARG A 43 16.30 20.45 9.93
N GLN A 44 17.60 20.22 9.81
CA GLN A 44 18.53 21.16 9.17
C GLN A 44 18.46 21.10 7.65
N HIS A 45 17.91 20.02 7.09
CA HIS A 45 17.73 19.83 5.66
C HIS A 45 16.46 20.51 5.15
N ARG A 46 16.44 20.80 3.84
CA ARG A 46 15.25 21.30 3.17
C ARG A 46 14.13 20.27 3.27
N GLN A 47 13.02 20.66 3.88
CA GLN A 47 11.80 19.86 3.90
C GLN A 47 11.10 19.93 2.53
N LEU A 48 10.63 18.79 2.05
CA LEU A 48 9.83 18.63 0.84
C LEU A 48 8.35 18.42 1.21
N GLY A 49 7.46 18.93 0.35
CA GLY A 49 6.01 18.80 0.51
C GLY A 49 5.41 19.67 1.64
N ASN A 50 4.08 19.74 1.66
CA ASN A 50 3.33 20.63 2.55
C ASN A 50 2.68 19.91 3.76
N ASN A 51 2.84 18.60 3.89
CA ASN A 51 2.08 17.80 4.86
C ASN A 51 2.75 17.83 6.25
N LYS A 52 2.45 18.86 7.04
CA LYS A 52 3.18 19.17 8.30
C LYS A 52 2.78 18.33 9.52
N ALA A 53 1.69 17.57 9.49
CA ALA A 53 1.12 16.99 10.71
C ALA A 53 1.50 15.52 10.97
N HIS A 54 1.85 14.73 9.94
CA HIS A 54 1.86 13.26 10.07
C HIS A 54 3.11 12.56 9.53
N SER A 55 3.81 13.16 8.58
CA SER A 55 5.08 12.68 8.04
C SER A 55 5.85 13.83 7.42
N HIS A 56 7.15 13.88 7.62
CA HIS A 56 8.06 14.88 7.12
C HIS A 56 9.03 14.22 6.15
N VAL A 57 9.30 14.88 5.03
CA VAL A 57 10.27 14.41 4.04
C VAL A 57 11.38 15.44 3.95
N TYR A 58 12.62 15.01 4.15
CA TYR A 58 13.80 15.87 4.14
C TYR A 58 14.73 15.47 2.99
N HIS A 59 15.22 16.45 2.24
CA HIS A 59 16.19 16.21 1.16
C HIS A 59 17.61 16.15 1.75
N ILE A 60 18.13 14.93 1.94
CA ILE A 60 19.37 14.68 2.70
C ILE A 60 20.63 14.64 1.83
N SER A 61 20.50 14.27 0.56
CA SER A 61 21.55 14.32 -0.47
C SER A 61 20.90 14.55 -1.85
N PRO A 62 21.66 14.85 -2.92
CA PRO A 62 21.09 15.06 -4.26
C PRO A 62 20.19 13.92 -4.76
N ASP A 63 20.46 12.70 -4.31
CA ASP A 63 19.83 11.46 -4.74
C ASP A 63 19.07 10.73 -3.61
N ARG A 64 18.89 11.33 -2.44
CA ARG A 64 18.21 10.71 -1.29
C ARG A 64 17.29 11.68 -0.53
N VAL A 65 16.20 11.11 -0.04
CA VAL A 65 15.29 11.74 0.92
C VAL A 65 15.12 10.88 2.16
N ALA A 66 14.87 11.50 3.30
CA ALA A 66 14.48 10.83 4.54
C ALA A 66 13.02 11.16 4.86
N LYS A 67 12.15 10.14 4.95
CA LYS A 67 10.77 10.26 5.42
C LYS A 67 10.70 9.81 6.87
N THR A 68 10.14 10.64 7.75
CA THR A 68 9.96 10.32 9.17
C THR A 68 8.72 10.98 9.77
N GLY A 69 8.15 10.42 10.83
CA GLY A 69 6.99 10.99 11.50
C GLY A 69 6.17 9.97 12.27
N PRO A 70 5.14 10.42 12.99
CA PRO A 70 4.33 9.55 13.84
C PRO A 70 3.51 8.52 13.07
N ARG A 71 3.29 8.70 11.76
CA ARG A 71 2.57 7.74 10.90
C ARG A 71 3.47 6.98 9.93
N VAL A 72 4.78 7.17 10.01
CA VAL A 72 5.75 6.49 9.15
C VAL A 72 6.05 5.11 9.73
N THR A 73 6.09 4.08 8.87
CA THR A 73 6.09 2.69 9.32
C THR A 73 7.01 1.81 8.45
N PRO A 74 7.51 0.68 8.99
CA PRO A 74 8.21 -0.32 8.19
C PRO A 74 7.34 -0.93 7.09
N GLY A 75 6.02 -0.98 7.28
CA GLY A 75 5.07 -1.47 6.28
C GLY A 75 5.09 -0.67 4.98
N GLU A 76 5.32 0.66 5.06
CA GLU A 76 5.53 1.49 3.87
C GLU A 76 6.77 1.06 3.08
N ALA A 77 7.87 0.76 3.78
CA ALA A 77 9.08 0.26 3.13
C ALA A 77 8.87 -1.11 2.48
N SER A 78 8.10 -1.99 3.12
CA SER A 78 7.72 -3.29 2.55
C SER A 78 6.86 -3.14 1.29
N ALA A 79 5.90 -2.21 1.29
CA ALA A 79 5.09 -1.89 0.11
C ALA A 79 5.92 -1.31 -1.04
N LEU A 80 6.83 -0.37 -0.75
CA LEU A 80 7.75 0.19 -1.74
C LEU A 80 8.64 -0.88 -2.37
N ARG A 81 9.20 -1.80 -1.58
CA ARG A 81 10.00 -2.92 -2.10
C ARG A 81 9.20 -3.82 -3.03
N LEU A 82 7.99 -4.22 -2.62
CA LEU A 82 7.12 -5.04 -3.46
C LEU A 82 6.75 -4.30 -4.77
N ALA A 83 6.39 -3.02 -4.69
CA ALA A 83 6.08 -2.23 -5.88
C ALA A 83 7.26 -2.12 -6.84
N HIS A 84 8.47 -1.91 -6.30
CA HIS A 84 9.71 -1.88 -7.07
C HIS A 84 9.99 -3.22 -7.76
N GLU A 85 9.84 -4.34 -7.05
CA GLU A 85 9.97 -5.70 -7.62
C GLU A 85 8.98 -5.98 -8.76
N ARG A 86 7.83 -5.32 -8.76
CA ARG A 86 6.82 -5.40 -9.84
C ARG A 86 7.06 -4.41 -10.97
N GLY A 87 8.15 -3.64 -10.93
CA GLY A 87 8.51 -2.67 -11.96
C GLY A 87 7.70 -1.37 -11.92
N ILE A 88 7.00 -1.09 -10.82
CA ILE A 88 6.31 0.19 -10.64
C ILE A 88 7.37 1.26 -10.34
N PRO A 89 7.32 2.44 -10.99
CA PRO A 89 8.25 3.53 -10.69
C PRO A 89 7.99 4.07 -9.28
N VAL A 90 8.84 3.71 -8.32
CA VAL A 90 8.74 4.11 -6.91
C VAL A 90 10.11 4.44 -6.33
N PRO A 91 10.18 5.23 -5.24
CA PRO A 91 11.43 5.46 -4.54
C PRO A 91 12.05 4.14 -4.03
N THR A 92 13.31 3.89 -4.36
CA THR A 92 14.04 2.73 -3.82
C THR A 92 14.31 2.93 -2.33
N VAL A 93 14.05 1.90 -1.51
CA VAL A 93 14.35 1.92 -0.08
C VAL A 93 15.82 1.58 0.16
N HIS A 94 16.58 2.50 0.77
CA HIS A 94 18.00 2.34 1.10
C HIS A 94 18.26 2.02 2.57
N ASP A 95 17.45 2.53 3.49
CA ASP A 95 17.57 2.22 4.92
C ASP A 95 16.23 2.38 5.63
N VAL A 96 16.05 1.64 6.72
CA VAL A 96 14.89 1.73 7.62
C VAL A 96 15.40 1.58 9.05
N TYR A 97 15.21 2.59 9.88
CA TYR A 97 15.63 2.57 11.28
C TYR A 97 14.70 3.40 12.16
N GLN A 98 14.82 3.26 13.47
CA GLN A 98 14.14 4.12 14.44
C GLN A 98 15.06 5.26 14.85
N ASP A 99 14.54 6.47 14.82
CA ASP A 99 15.20 7.63 15.40
C ASP A 99 15.31 7.45 16.92
N PRO A 100 16.52 7.46 17.50
CA PRO A 100 16.71 7.28 18.93
C PRO A 100 16.13 8.43 19.78
N GLU A 101 15.92 9.61 19.22
CA GLU A 101 15.35 10.77 19.94
C GLU A 101 13.83 10.64 20.12
N THR A 102 13.13 10.26 19.06
CA THR A 102 11.66 10.27 19.02
C THR A 102 11.02 8.89 19.05
N GLY A 103 11.77 7.84 18.75
CA GLY A 103 11.25 6.49 18.50
C GLY A 103 10.51 6.35 17.16
N TRP A 104 10.41 7.41 16.36
CA TRP A 104 9.74 7.35 15.06
C TRP A 104 10.57 6.58 14.04
N TRP A 105 9.90 5.94 13.10
CA TRP A 105 10.57 5.32 11.97
C TRP A 105 11.11 6.39 11.01
N VAL A 106 12.28 6.10 10.44
CA VAL A 106 12.92 6.85 9.37
C VAL A 106 13.15 5.91 8.20
N LEU A 107 12.64 6.30 7.03
CA LEU A 107 12.86 5.61 5.76
C LEU A 107 13.79 6.48 4.93
N VAL A 108 14.94 5.94 4.55
CA VAL A 108 15.82 6.58 3.58
C VAL A 108 15.51 6.05 2.20
N LEU A 109 15.08 6.94 1.30
CA LEU A 109 14.55 6.60 -0.01
C LEU A 109 15.35 7.32 -1.12
N SER A 110 15.34 6.77 -2.34
CA SER A 110 15.84 7.51 -3.51
C SER A 110 15.04 8.79 -3.71
N HIS A 111 15.72 9.89 -4.02
CA HIS A 111 15.07 11.09 -4.54
C HIS A 111 14.73 10.89 -6.02
N ILE A 112 13.47 11.09 -6.40
CA ILE A 112 13.02 11.04 -7.79
C ILE A 112 12.86 12.46 -8.31
N SER A 113 13.53 12.79 -9.41
CA SER A 113 13.34 14.06 -10.11
C SER A 113 12.10 13.99 -10.98
N GLY A 114 11.09 14.77 -10.64
CA GLY A 114 9.86 14.97 -11.40
C GLY A 114 8.99 16.01 -10.70
N ASP A 115 7.95 16.46 -11.39
CA ASP A 115 7.00 17.45 -10.91
C ASP A 115 5.71 16.75 -10.47
N ILE A 116 5.00 17.31 -9.49
CA ILE A 116 3.77 16.71 -8.97
C ILE A 116 2.67 16.86 -10.01
N LEU A 117 2.00 15.76 -10.36
CA LEU A 117 0.98 15.74 -11.42
C LEU A 117 -0.16 16.73 -11.15
N ASP A 118 -0.58 16.87 -9.89
CA ASP A 118 -1.60 17.83 -9.46
C ASP A 118 -1.23 19.28 -9.79
N GLU A 119 0.06 19.63 -9.63
CA GLU A 119 0.56 21.00 -9.83
C GLU A 119 0.73 21.35 -11.32
N GLU A 120 1.01 20.34 -12.15
CA GLU A 120 1.24 20.51 -13.59
C GLU A 120 0.00 20.19 -14.45
N TRP A 121 -1.11 19.72 -13.84
CA TRP A 121 -2.25 19.17 -14.58
C TRP A 121 -2.82 20.13 -15.64
N ASP A 122 -2.93 21.41 -15.30
CA ASP A 122 -3.55 22.41 -16.18
C ASP A 122 -2.67 22.81 -17.37
N VAL A 123 -1.35 22.62 -17.28
CA VAL A 123 -0.39 23.04 -18.32
C VAL A 123 0.04 21.89 -19.24
N LEU A 124 -0.19 20.64 -18.83
CA LEU A 124 0.10 19.45 -19.63
C LEU A 124 -0.70 19.42 -20.94
N ALA A 125 -0.02 19.08 -22.03
CA ALA A 125 -0.66 18.91 -23.33
C ALA A 125 -1.58 17.66 -23.35
N PRO A 126 -2.60 17.62 -24.23
CA PRO A 126 -3.54 16.49 -24.27
C PRO A 126 -2.89 15.12 -24.54
N ASP A 127 -1.83 15.09 -25.33
CA ASP A 127 -1.03 13.89 -25.61
C ASP A 127 -0.20 13.44 -24.42
N GLU A 128 0.34 14.38 -23.63
CA GLU A 128 1.02 14.07 -22.37
C GLU A 128 0.04 13.47 -21.36
N LYS A 129 -1.16 14.08 -21.19
CA LYS A 129 -2.22 13.52 -20.33
C LYS A 129 -2.61 12.11 -20.75
N GLN A 130 -2.73 11.88 -22.06
CA GLN A 130 -3.00 10.56 -22.63
C GLN A 130 -1.91 9.53 -22.28
N SER A 131 -0.63 9.91 -22.34
CA SER A 131 0.48 9.02 -21.98
C SER A 131 0.50 8.73 -20.48
N ILE A 132 0.29 9.76 -19.65
CA ILE A 132 0.20 9.63 -18.19
C ILE A 132 -0.89 8.62 -17.80
N PHE A 133 -2.10 8.74 -18.37
CA PHE A 133 -3.17 7.77 -18.08
C PHE A 133 -2.86 6.36 -18.58
N ALA A 134 -2.13 6.20 -19.70
CA ALA A 134 -1.69 4.88 -20.15
C ALA A 134 -0.69 4.25 -19.17
N SER A 135 0.24 5.05 -18.64
CA SER A 135 1.19 4.66 -17.61
C SER A 135 0.50 4.30 -16.29
N LEU A 136 -0.45 5.12 -15.82
CA LEU A 136 -1.27 4.83 -14.63
C LEU A 136 -2.12 3.56 -14.80
N LYS A 137 -2.66 3.32 -16.00
CA LYS A 137 -3.41 2.09 -16.31
C LYS A 137 -2.53 0.86 -16.20
N THR A 138 -1.30 0.95 -16.70
CA THR A 138 -0.31 -0.12 -16.56
C THR A 138 0.01 -0.37 -15.09
N ILE A 139 0.30 0.69 -14.33
CA ILE A 139 0.59 0.60 -12.89
C ILE A 139 -0.56 -0.07 -12.11
N THR A 140 -1.79 0.42 -12.27
CA THR A 140 -2.95 -0.13 -11.58
C THR A 140 -3.27 -1.57 -11.99
N THR A 141 -2.97 -1.95 -13.24
CA THR A 141 -3.08 -3.34 -13.70
C THR A 141 -2.04 -4.24 -13.03
N THR A 142 -0.81 -3.76 -12.88
CA THR A 142 0.27 -4.47 -12.15
C THR A 142 -0.04 -4.61 -10.66
N LEU A 143 -0.60 -3.57 -10.03
CA LEU A 143 -1.10 -3.62 -8.65
C LEU A 143 -2.14 -4.73 -8.52
N ARG A 144 -3.19 -4.71 -9.35
CA ARG A 144 -4.27 -5.70 -9.32
C ARG A 144 -3.85 -7.13 -9.63
N SER A 145 -2.82 -7.33 -10.46
CA SER A 145 -2.30 -8.66 -10.77
C SER A 145 -1.45 -9.25 -9.63
N THR A 146 -1.01 -8.41 -8.69
CA THR A 146 -0.24 -8.83 -7.52
C THR A 146 -1.21 -9.27 -6.41
N LYS A 147 -1.45 -10.59 -6.31
CA LYS A 147 -2.34 -11.18 -5.29
C LYS A 147 -1.59 -11.47 -3.99
N PRO A 148 -2.23 -11.35 -2.81
CA PRO A 148 -1.64 -11.79 -1.55
C PRO A 148 -1.53 -13.31 -1.52
N SER A 149 -0.71 -13.79 -0.60
CA SER A 149 -0.66 -15.21 -0.28
C SER A 149 -1.91 -15.69 0.46
N ARG A 150 -2.49 -14.92 1.40
CA ARG A 150 -3.52 -15.46 2.33
C ARG A 150 -4.59 -14.51 2.91
N CYS A 151 -4.38 -13.20 3.03
CA CYS A 151 -5.26 -12.34 3.85
C CYS A 151 -5.23 -10.86 3.43
N ILE A 152 -6.20 -10.10 3.93
CA ILE A 152 -6.22 -8.62 3.89
C ILE A 152 -5.28 -8.10 4.97
N SER A 153 -4.21 -7.40 4.57
CA SER A 153 -3.20 -6.85 5.48
C SER A 153 -2.23 -5.92 4.76
N SER A 154 -1.36 -5.24 5.49
CA SER A 154 -0.12 -4.68 4.94
C SER A 154 0.79 -5.79 4.36
N VAL A 155 1.78 -5.39 3.55
CA VAL A 155 2.71 -6.33 2.90
C VAL A 155 3.55 -7.13 3.91
N ASP A 156 3.89 -6.52 5.04
CA ASP A 156 4.63 -7.15 6.14
C ASP A 156 3.74 -7.95 7.11
N LEU A 157 2.45 -8.10 6.80
CA LEU A 157 1.45 -8.82 7.61
C LEU A 157 1.25 -8.25 9.02
N ALA A 158 1.68 -7.01 9.28
CA ALA A 158 1.50 -6.34 10.57
C ALA A 158 0.05 -5.90 10.83
N GLY A 159 -0.86 -6.10 9.88
CA GLY A 159 -2.24 -5.58 9.91
C GLY A 159 -2.38 -4.36 9.01
N ILE A 160 -3.61 -3.97 8.69
CA ILE A 160 -3.85 -2.88 7.75
C ILE A 160 -3.45 -1.52 8.31
N THR A 161 -2.88 -0.68 7.45
CA THR A 161 -2.38 0.66 7.80
C THR A 161 -3.31 1.80 7.37
N ASP A 162 -4.42 1.46 6.71
CA ASP A 162 -5.42 2.40 6.20
C ASP A 162 -6.01 3.31 7.30
N SER A 163 -6.09 4.61 7.01
CA SER A 163 -6.57 5.64 7.94
C SER A 163 -8.02 5.49 8.37
N LEU A 164 -8.83 4.71 7.66
CA LEU A 164 -10.23 4.44 8.05
C LEU A 164 -10.32 3.54 9.27
N PHE A 165 -9.28 2.78 9.59
CA PHE A 165 -9.30 1.81 10.69
C PHE A 165 -8.67 2.36 11.97
N LEU A 166 -9.30 2.06 13.10
CA LEU A 166 -8.80 2.37 14.44
C LEU A 166 -8.97 1.14 15.36
N PRO A 167 -7.91 0.71 16.08
CA PRO A 167 -6.53 1.18 15.92
C PRO A 167 -5.98 0.85 14.53
N ARG A 168 -4.98 1.62 14.07
CA ARG A 168 -4.16 1.18 12.93
C ARG A 168 -3.52 -0.17 13.27
N TYR A 169 -3.15 -0.94 12.24
CA TYR A 169 -2.65 -2.32 12.37
C TYR A 169 -3.71 -3.31 12.85
N SER A 170 -4.97 -3.08 12.45
CA SER A 170 -6.03 -4.06 12.68
C SER A 170 -5.90 -5.24 11.73
N GLY A 171 -6.40 -6.41 12.13
CA GLY A 171 -6.22 -7.65 11.37
C GLY A 171 -4.86 -8.32 11.64
N PRO A 172 -4.29 -9.10 10.70
CA PRO A 172 -4.78 -9.42 9.36
C PRO A 172 -6.19 -10.03 9.34
N PHE A 173 -6.94 -9.86 8.24
CA PHE A 173 -8.28 -10.44 8.08
C PHE A 173 -8.29 -11.52 7.01
N ILE A 174 -8.88 -12.68 7.31
CA ILE A 174 -8.85 -13.81 6.37
C ILE A 174 -9.95 -13.73 5.30
N ASN A 175 -10.98 -12.91 5.52
CA ASN A 175 -12.09 -12.73 4.60
C ASN A 175 -12.64 -11.29 4.64
N GLU A 176 -13.47 -10.95 3.66
CA GLU A 176 -14.07 -9.63 3.54
C GLU A 176 -15.07 -9.33 4.67
N THR A 177 -15.72 -10.35 5.24
CA THR A 177 -16.67 -10.17 6.36
C THR A 177 -15.97 -9.60 7.59
N GLU A 178 -14.84 -10.18 8.00
CA GLU A 178 -14.03 -9.70 9.12
C GLU A 178 -13.51 -8.27 8.88
N PHE A 179 -13.09 -7.99 7.66
CA PHE A 179 -12.62 -6.66 7.26
C PHE A 179 -13.74 -5.61 7.36
N VAL A 180 -14.94 -5.91 6.84
CA VAL A 180 -16.10 -5.01 6.91
C VAL A 180 -16.55 -4.82 8.36
N GLN A 181 -16.53 -5.87 9.19
CA GLN A 181 -16.84 -5.77 10.62
C GLN A 181 -15.84 -4.85 11.34
N ALA A 182 -14.55 -4.98 11.08
CA ALA A 182 -13.53 -4.10 11.64
C ALA A 182 -13.67 -2.65 11.16
N LEU A 183 -14.09 -2.44 9.90
CA LEU A 183 -14.39 -1.11 9.37
C LEU A 183 -15.56 -0.49 10.14
N ILE A 184 -16.67 -1.22 10.29
CA ILE A 184 -17.84 -0.79 11.06
C ILE A 184 -17.44 -0.39 12.49
N GLN A 185 -16.68 -1.23 13.19
CA GLN A 185 -16.20 -0.93 14.54
C GLN A 185 -15.39 0.36 14.58
N SER A 186 -14.48 0.54 13.61
CA SER A 186 -13.64 1.74 13.48
C SER A 186 -14.47 3.01 13.22
N LEU A 187 -15.51 2.91 12.39
CA LEU A 187 -16.39 4.04 12.08
C LEU A 187 -17.30 4.39 13.27
N SER A 188 -17.88 3.38 13.94
CA SER A 188 -18.69 3.57 15.15
C SER A 188 -17.90 4.18 16.31
N ALA A 189 -16.59 3.94 16.38
CA ALA A 189 -15.72 4.58 17.36
C ALA A 189 -15.51 6.09 17.10
N ARG A 190 -15.84 6.59 15.90
CA ARG A 190 -15.73 8.00 15.51
C ARG A 190 -17.06 8.74 15.56
N GLN A 191 -18.13 8.06 15.17
CA GLN A 191 -19.45 8.65 14.98
C GLN A 191 -20.54 7.72 15.52
N GLU A 192 -21.50 8.29 16.24
CA GLU A 192 -22.69 7.58 16.73
C GLU A 192 -23.97 8.14 16.09
N GLY A 193 -25.09 7.42 16.25
CA GLY A 193 -26.44 7.88 15.90
C GLY A 193 -27.12 7.13 14.75
N PRO A 194 -28.35 7.54 14.39
CA PRO A 194 -29.18 6.80 13.42
C PRO A 194 -28.55 6.65 12.03
N TRP A 195 -27.81 7.67 11.59
CA TRP A 195 -27.08 7.62 10.32
C TRP A 195 -25.96 6.58 10.33
N MET A 196 -25.25 6.41 11.46
CA MET A 196 -24.24 5.36 11.60
C MET A 196 -24.89 3.96 11.60
N GLN A 197 -26.07 3.81 12.21
CA GLN A 197 -26.83 2.54 12.16
C GLN A 197 -27.29 2.21 10.73
N LEU A 198 -27.60 3.21 9.91
CA LEU A 198 -27.90 3.01 8.50
C LEU A 198 -26.64 2.64 7.71
N LEU A 199 -25.50 3.32 7.96
CA LEU A 199 -24.22 2.99 7.35
C LEU A 199 -23.79 1.56 7.62
N GLU A 200 -23.92 1.09 8.87
CA GLU A 200 -23.64 -0.30 9.23
C GLU A 200 -24.43 -1.26 8.34
N LYS A 201 -25.73 -1.02 8.16
CA LYS A 201 -26.58 -1.85 7.29
C LYS A 201 -26.15 -1.78 5.82
N LEU A 202 -25.75 -0.61 5.33
CA LEU A 202 -25.25 -0.44 3.97
C LEU A 202 -23.92 -1.19 3.75
N LEU A 203 -22.99 -1.09 4.69
CA LEU A 203 -21.71 -1.80 4.67
C LEU A 203 -21.90 -3.32 4.71
N LEU A 204 -22.76 -3.82 5.59
CA LEU A 204 -23.10 -5.25 5.68
C LEU A 204 -23.87 -5.77 4.45
N ALA A 205 -24.53 -4.87 3.70
CA ALA A 205 -25.24 -5.21 2.47
C ALA A 205 -24.37 -5.12 1.22
N MET A 206 -23.12 -4.64 1.33
CA MET A 206 -22.18 -4.70 0.21
C MET A 206 -21.96 -6.15 -0.22
N ARG A 207 -21.78 -6.34 -1.52
CA ARG A 207 -21.58 -7.67 -2.09
C ARG A 207 -20.26 -8.25 -1.56
N ASP A 208 -20.26 -9.52 -1.18
CA ASP A 208 -19.01 -10.27 -0.96
C ASP A 208 -18.35 -10.57 -2.31
N HIS A 209 -17.07 -10.22 -2.45
CA HIS A 209 -16.29 -10.38 -3.67
C HIS A 209 -15.52 -11.70 -3.72
N GLY A 210 -15.79 -12.63 -2.80
CA GLY A 210 -15.28 -14.00 -2.86
C GLY A 210 -13.80 -14.13 -2.49
N GLY A 211 -13.29 -13.20 -1.68
CA GLY A 211 -11.92 -13.26 -1.16
C GLY A 211 -10.81 -12.95 -2.17
N GLU A 212 -11.14 -12.36 -3.32
CA GLU A 212 -10.13 -11.84 -4.25
C GLU A 212 -9.53 -10.53 -3.74
N PHE A 213 -8.45 -10.65 -2.98
CA PHE A 213 -7.66 -9.51 -2.53
C PHE A 213 -6.52 -9.24 -3.51
N VAL A 214 -6.17 -7.97 -3.65
CA VAL A 214 -5.12 -7.51 -4.56
C VAL A 214 -4.27 -6.45 -3.90
N PHE A 215 -3.05 -6.27 -4.37
CA PHE A 215 -2.20 -5.18 -3.91
C PHE A 215 -2.80 -3.84 -4.36
N THR A 216 -3.02 -2.94 -3.41
CA THR A 216 -3.55 -1.59 -3.64
C THR A 216 -2.58 -0.57 -3.06
N HIS A 217 -2.49 0.59 -3.69
CA HIS A 217 -1.77 1.75 -3.19
C HIS A 217 -2.53 2.44 -2.04
N GLY A 218 -3.86 2.53 -2.15
CA GLY A 218 -4.74 3.06 -1.09
C GLY A 218 -4.79 4.59 -1.00
N ARG A 219 -3.87 5.32 -1.65
CA ARG A 219 -3.92 6.79 -1.82
C ARG A 219 -3.52 7.25 -3.22
N LEU A 220 -3.88 6.51 -4.27
CA LEU A 220 -3.46 6.86 -5.63
C LEU A 220 -4.27 8.07 -6.14
N ASN A 221 -3.62 9.23 -6.21
CA ASN A 221 -4.19 10.49 -6.69
C ASN A 221 -3.07 11.36 -7.32
N PRO A 222 -3.41 12.45 -8.04
CA PRO A 222 -2.42 13.30 -8.70
C PRO A 222 -1.32 13.87 -7.78
N GLN A 223 -1.62 14.13 -6.50
CA GLN A 223 -0.65 14.65 -5.54
C GLN A 223 0.46 13.65 -5.20
N ASN A 224 0.20 12.36 -5.44
CA ASN A 224 1.12 11.26 -5.17
C ASN A 224 1.77 10.71 -6.45
N VAL A 225 1.63 11.39 -7.59
CA VAL A 225 2.24 10.99 -8.86
C VAL A 225 3.25 12.05 -9.30
N LEU A 226 4.47 11.62 -9.58
CA LEU A 226 5.51 12.46 -10.20
C LEU A 226 5.56 12.20 -11.69
N VAL A 227 5.59 13.28 -12.47
CA VAL A 227 5.71 13.25 -13.92
C VAL A 227 6.93 14.00 -14.42
N LYS A 228 7.44 13.61 -15.59
CA LYS A 228 8.51 14.32 -16.29
C LYS A 228 8.43 14.04 -17.78
N GLY A 229 8.22 15.10 -18.58
CA GLY A 229 8.09 14.98 -20.04
C GLY A 229 6.95 14.05 -20.47
N GLY A 230 5.76 14.23 -19.88
CA GLY A 230 4.57 13.43 -20.19
C GLY A 230 4.58 11.99 -19.68
N GLU A 231 5.58 11.56 -18.91
CA GLU A 231 5.66 10.20 -18.37
C GLU A 231 5.61 10.16 -16.84
N VAL A 232 5.03 9.09 -16.29
CA VAL A 232 5.04 8.83 -14.84
C VAL A 232 6.40 8.31 -14.43
N VAL A 233 7.13 9.10 -13.64
CA VAL A 233 8.48 8.77 -13.16
C VAL A 233 8.52 8.34 -11.69
N GLY A 234 7.43 8.52 -10.95
CA GLY A 234 7.33 8.08 -9.56
C GLY A 234 5.91 8.03 -9.03
N VAL A 235 5.61 7.04 -8.20
CA VAL A 235 4.40 6.96 -7.37
C VAL A 235 4.84 7.02 -5.91
N LEU A 236 4.26 7.95 -5.16
CA LEU A 236 4.64 8.31 -3.78
C LEU A 236 3.55 7.94 -2.77
N ASP A 237 3.90 8.00 -1.49
CA ASP A 237 2.98 7.82 -0.34
C ASP A 237 2.31 6.43 -0.23
N TRP A 238 3.15 5.40 -0.09
CA TRP A 238 2.75 4.00 0.04
C TRP A 238 2.36 3.60 1.48
N GLY A 239 2.09 4.58 2.35
CA GLY A 239 1.86 4.33 3.78
C GLY A 239 0.59 3.54 4.10
N GLU A 240 -0.40 3.57 3.20
CA GLU A 240 -1.66 2.82 3.32
C GLU A 240 -1.73 1.61 2.37
N ALA A 241 -0.64 1.34 1.64
CA ALA A 241 -0.59 0.25 0.68
C ALA A 241 -0.58 -1.12 1.36
N GLY A 242 -1.14 -2.10 0.66
CA GLY A 242 -1.33 -3.44 1.20
C GLY A 242 -2.27 -4.26 0.32
N PHE A 243 -2.71 -5.40 0.83
CA PHE A 243 -3.64 -6.26 0.14
C PHE A 243 -5.05 -6.03 0.67
N TYR A 244 -5.96 -5.62 -0.22
CA TYR A 244 -7.33 -5.23 0.12
C TYR A 244 -8.32 -5.78 -0.91
N PRO A 245 -9.64 -5.72 -0.64
CA PRO A 245 -10.65 -6.00 -1.64
C PRO A 245 -10.45 -5.16 -2.91
N ARG A 246 -10.75 -5.72 -4.07
CA ARG A 246 -10.46 -5.11 -5.39
C ARG A 246 -11.06 -3.71 -5.60
N TYR A 247 -12.22 -3.43 -5.01
CA TYR A 247 -12.86 -2.11 -5.08
C TYR A 247 -12.16 -1.03 -4.25
N TRP A 248 -11.26 -1.41 -3.34
CA TRP A 248 -10.69 -0.50 -2.34
C TRP A 248 -9.91 0.64 -2.97
N GLU A 249 -9.13 0.39 -4.05
CA GLU A 249 -8.39 1.45 -4.75
C GLU A 249 -9.34 2.51 -5.33
N THR A 250 -10.42 2.08 -6.00
CA THR A 250 -11.42 3.00 -6.57
C THR A 250 -12.13 3.78 -5.46
N ALA A 251 -12.55 3.11 -4.40
CA ALA A 251 -13.22 3.76 -3.28
C ALA A 251 -12.32 4.82 -2.63
N LYS A 252 -11.05 4.49 -2.39
CA LYS A 252 -10.08 5.38 -1.75
C LYS A 252 -9.65 6.55 -2.63
N ALA A 253 -9.49 6.34 -3.94
CA ALA A 253 -9.16 7.41 -4.88
C ALA A 253 -10.19 8.55 -4.89
N ALA A 254 -11.47 8.23 -4.64
CA ALA A 254 -12.55 9.23 -4.52
C ALA A 254 -12.77 9.75 -3.09
N PHE A 255 -12.23 9.07 -2.08
CA PHE A 255 -12.59 9.32 -0.69
C PHE A 255 -12.01 10.63 -0.17
N TRP A 256 -10.72 10.88 -0.40
CA TRP A 256 -10.02 12.04 0.18
C TRP A 256 -9.72 13.08 -0.89
N GLN A 257 -10.39 14.24 -0.84
CA GLN A 257 -10.04 15.43 -1.65
C GLN A 257 -9.86 15.11 -3.13
N ALA A 258 -10.73 14.26 -3.69
CA ALA A 258 -10.61 13.84 -5.06
C ALA A 258 -10.88 15.01 -6.02
N ASP A 259 -9.93 15.27 -6.90
CA ASP A 259 -10.23 15.97 -8.16
C ASP A 259 -11.23 15.09 -8.92
N LEU A 260 -12.48 15.56 -9.01
CA LEU A 260 -13.56 14.79 -9.60
C LEU A 260 -13.38 14.63 -11.11
N GLU A 261 -12.79 15.62 -11.80
CA GLU A 261 -12.54 15.53 -13.23
C GLU A 261 -11.50 14.45 -13.52
N PHE A 262 -10.37 14.48 -12.80
CA PHE A 262 -9.34 13.45 -12.92
C PHE A 262 -9.88 12.06 -12.57
N PHE A 263 -10.65 11.95 -11.49
CA PHE A 263 -11.23 10.68 -11.05
C PHE A 263 -12.18 10.08 -12.09
N LEU A 264 -13.08 10.88 -12.66
CA LEU A 264 -14.00 10.44 -13.70
C LEU A 264 -13.23 10.00 -14.95
N GLU A 265 -12.23 10.76 -15.36
CA GLU A 265 -11.40 10.41 -16.51
C GLU A 265 -10.61 9.11 -16.27
N ALA A 266 -10.10 8.89 -15.05
CA ALA A 266 -9.46 7.64 -14.66
C ALA A 266 -10.40 6.42 -14.74
N LEU A 267 -11.69 6.58 -14.41
CA LEU A 267 -12.71 5.54 -14.59
C LEU A 267 -13.07 5.29 -16.06
N GLU A 268 -13.11 6.34 -16.87
CA GLU A 268 -13.40 6.25 -18.31
C GLU A 268 -12.29 5.52 -19.05
N ARG A 269 -11.03 5.85 -18.73
CA ARG A 269 -9.84 5.27 -19.35
C ARG A 269 -9.48 3.88 -18.81
N GLY A 270 -10.14 3.44 -17.74
CA GLY A 270 -9.94 2.13 -17.11
C GLY A 270 -8.65 2.03 -16.31
N VAL A 271 -8.17 3.17 -15.78
CA VAL A 271 -7.14 3.19 -14.74
C VAL A 271 -7.74 2.64 -13.44
N LEU A 272 -8.90 3.17 -13.06
CA LEU A 272 -9.70 2.69 -11.95
C LEU A 272 -10.83 1.79 -12.47
N GLU A 273 -11.16 0.77 -11.69
CA GLU A 273 -12.27 -0.12 -12.01
C GLU A 273 -13.59 0.43 -11.50
N ARG A 274 -14.68 0.11 -12.18
CA ARG A 274 -16.01 0.65 -11.86
C ARG A 274 -16.69 -0.21 -10.80
N TRP A 275 -16.51 0.19 -9.54
CA TRP A 275 -17.15 -0.38 -8.36
C TRP A 275 -18.16 0.62 -7.79
N MET A 276 -19.20 0.94 -8.57
CA MET A 276 -20.06 2.11 -8.29
C MET A 276 -20.92 1.95 -7.03
N TRP A 277 -21.29 0.72 -6.67
CA TRP A 277 -22.06 0.46 -5.45
C TRP A 277 -21.19 0.66 -4.21
N GLU A 278 -20.00 0.05 -4.20
CA GLU A 278 -19.02 0.17 -3.12
C GLU A 278 -18.53 1.61 -3.00
N LEU A 279 -18.26 2.26 -4.13
CA LEU A 279 -17.93 3.69 -4.17
C LEU A 279 -19.04 4.54 -3.54
N GLY A 280 -20.31 4.32 -3.91
CA GLY A 280 -21.44 5.07 -3.36
C GLY A 280 -21.56 4.91 -1.84
N VAL A 281 -21.41 3.67 -1.33
CA VAL A 281 -21.41 3.40 0.12
C VAL A 281 -20.23 4.10 0.79
N MET A 282 -19.03 4.02 0.23
CA MET A 282 -17.83 4.62 0.83
C MET A 282 -17.85 6.16 0.79
N LEU A 283 -18.43 6.78 -0.25
CA LEU A 283 -18.68 8.22 -0.26
C LEU A 283 -19.69 8.63 0.82
N HIS A 284 -20.71 7.80 1.08
CA HIS A 284 -21.63 8.05 2.19
C HIS A 284 -20.95 7.88 3.56
N VAL A 285 -20.05 6.90 3.70
CA VAL A 285 -19.19 6.76 4.90
C VAL A 285 -18.39 8.03 5.12
N ARG A 286 -17.76 8.59 4.08
CA ARG A 286 -17.04 9.86 4.16
C ARG A 286 -17.95 10.95 4.71
N ASP A 287 -19.06 11.23 4.05
CA ASP A 287 -19.91 12.41 4.35
C ASP A 287 -20.62 12.33 5.72
N VAL A 288 -20.78 11.14 6.28
CA VAL A 288 -21.44 10.95 7.59
C VAL A 288 -20.44 10.90 8.75
N VAL A 289 -19.22 10.39 8.53
CA VAL A 289 -18.25 10.12 9.60
C VAL A 289 -17.10 11.13 9.65
N PHE A 290 -16.76 11.77 8.53
CA PHE A 290 -15.59 12.65 8.39
C PHE A 290 -15.97 14.05 7.89
#